data_AF-A0A3P7R9P3-F1
#
_entry.id   AF-A0A3P7R9P3-F1
#
_cell.length_a   1.000
_cell.length_b   1.000
_cell.length_c   1.000
_cell.angle_alpha   90.00
_cell.angle_beta   90.00
_cell.angle_gamma   90.00
#
_symmetry.space_group_name_H-M   'P 1'
#
loop_
_entity.id
_entity.type
_entity.pdbx_description
1 polymer ?
#
loop_
_entity_poly.entity_id
_entity_poly.type
_entity_poly.pdbx_seq_one_letter_code
_entity_poly.pdbx_strand_id
1 'polypeptide(L)' 'MLTANMRPDQGEIWIDGKNLHTEACRTLNALGYCPQFDALHPHLTGYETLQFYARIRGFPDHTIRRSV' A
#
# COMPACT_ATOMS: atom_id res chain seq x y z
N MET A 1 -2.40 -11.36 8.31
CA MET A 1 -2.82 -12.03 7.07
C MET A 1 -3.53 -11.13 6.05
N LEU A 2 -4.49 -10.27 6.41
CA LEU A 2 -5.16 -9.41 5.38
C LEU A 2 -4.19 -8.50 4.60
N THR A 3 -3.17 -7.97 5.27
CA THR A 3 -2.06 -7.21 4.66
C THR A 3 -0.95 -8.11 4.10
N ALA A 4 -1.15 -9.44 4.10
CA ALA A 4 -0.19 -10.50 3.78
C ALA A 4 1.08 -10.59 4.63
N ASN A 5 1.18 -9.84 5.75
CA ASN A 5 2.37 -9.86 6.62
C ASN A 5 2.54 -11.12 7.49
N MET A 6 1.54 -12.01 7.55
CA MET A 6 1.54 -13.27 8.32
C MET A 6 0.60 -14.24 7.63
N ARG A 7 0.84 -15.58 7.65
CA ARG A 7 0.01 -16.65 7.03
C ARG A 7 -1.23 -17.03 7.85
N PRO A 8 -2.41 -17.33 7.23
CA PRO A 8 -3.55 -17.75 8.02
C PRO A 8 -3.33 -19.22 8.32
N ASP A 9 -3.62 -19.61 9.54
CA ASP A 9 -3.50 -21.01 9.91
C ASP A 9 -4.57 -21.85 9.20
N GLN A 10 -5.76 -21.27 8.99
CA GLN A 10 -6.91 -21.87 8.30
C GLN A 10 -7.77 -20.80 7.60
N GLY A 11 -8.60 -21.23 6.65
CA GLY A 11 -9.58 -20.39 5.96
C GLY A 11 -9.05 -19.67 4.72
N GLU A 12 -9.91 -18.85 4.13
CA GLU A 12 -9.61 -18.08 2.92
C GLU A 12 -9.93 -16.60 3.11
N ILE A 13 -9.21 -15.75 2.39
CA ILE A 13 -9.40 -14.31 2.41
C ILE A 13 -9.80 -13.87 1.00
N TRP A 14 -10.95 -13.21 0.93
CA TRP A 14 -11.50 -12.67 -0.31
C TRP A 14 -11.64 -11.15 -0.18
N ILE A 15 -11.07 -10.41 -1.12
CA ILE A 15 -11.10 -8.94 -1.17
C ILE A 15 -11.47 -8.56 -2.60
N ASP A 16 -12.53 -7.74 -2.77
CA ASP A 16 -13.01 -7.32 -4.09
C ASP A 16 -13.27 -8.52 -5.04
N GLY A 17 -13.86 -9.59 -4.51
CA GLY A 17 -14.14 -10.83 -5.24
C GLY A 17 -12.90 -11.67 -5.61
N LYS A 18 -11.70 -11.27 -5.18
CA LYS A 18 -10.44 -11.95 -5.47
C LYS A 18 -9.90 -12.67 -4.24
N ASN A 19 -9.42 -13.89 -4.42
CA ASN A 19 -8.78 -14.64 -3.35
C ASN A 19 -7.36 -14.13 -3.13
N LEU A 20 -7.03 -13.72 -1.90
CA LEU A 20 -5.74 -13.14 -1.54
C LEU A 20 -4.58 -14.11 -1.75
N HIS A 21 -4.79 -15.43 -1.65
CA HIS A 21 -3.74 -16.42 -1.83
C HIS A 21 -3.34 -16.60 -3.30
N THR A 22 -4.29 -16.49 -4.23
CA THR A 22 -4.04 -16.65 -5.66
C THR A 22 -3.70 -15.34 -6.35
N GLU A 23 -4.19 -14.21 -5.83
CA GLU A 23 -4.09 -12.89 -6.48
C GLU A 23 -3.47 -11.81 -5.58
N ALA A 24 -2.58 -12.21 -4.65
CA ALA A 24 -1.99 -11.35 -3.62
C ALA A 24 -1.54 -9.97 -4.14
N CYS A 25 -0.73 -9.91 -5.20
CA CYS A 25 -0.21 -8.64 -5.72
C CYS A 25 -1.33 -7.69 -6.18
N ARG A 26 -2.34 -8.20 -6.89
CA ARG A 26 -3.46 -7.38 -7.40
C ARG A 26 -4.30 -6.87 -6.25
N THR A 27 -4.61 -7.76 -5.31
CA THR A 27 -5.42 -7.46 -4.15
C THR A 27 -4.75 -6.44 -3.22
N LEU A 28 -3.47 -6.61 -2.92
CA LEU A 28 -2.73 -5.69 -2.04
C LEU A 28 -2.42 -4.33 -2.69
N ASN A 29 -2.29 -4.28 -4.02
CA ASN A 29 -2.15 -3.01 -4.74
C ASN A 29 -3.44 -2.17 -4.72
N ALA A 30 -4.60 -2.78 -4.51
CA ALA A 30 -5.86 -2.07 -4.32
C ALA A 30 -6.07 -1.57 -2.88
N LEU A 31 -5.25 -2.03 -1.92
CA LEU A 31 -5.39 -1.71 -0.50
C LEU A 31 -4.31 -0.75 -0.01
N GLY A 32 -4.68 0.08 0.96
CA GLY A 32 -3.78 0.88 1.79
C GLY A 32 -3.93 0.49 3.26
N TYR A 33 -2.83 0.44 4.01
CA TYR A 33 -2.81 0.10 5.43
C TYR A 33 -2.07 1.18 6.21
N CYS A 34 -2.68 1.65 7.30
CA CYS A 34 -2.08 2.59 8.24
C CYS A 34 -1.76 1.85 9.56
N PRO A 35 -0.48 1.68 9.92
CA PRO A 35 -0.09 1.03 11.17
C PRO A 35 -0.41 1.88 12.42
N GLN A 36 -0.33 1.26 13.60
CA GLN A 36 -0.53 1.94 14.89
C GLN A 36 0.54 3.01 15.17
N PHE A 37 1.78 2.73 14.77
CA PHE A 37 2.90 3.66 14.90
C PHE A 37 3.13 4.36 13.57
N ASP A 38 3.51 5.63 13.63
CA ASP A 38 3.81 6.42 12.45
C ASP A 38 4.93 5.76 11.62
N ALA A 39 4.61 5.36 10.40
CA ALA A 39 5.59 4.89 9.43
C ALA A 39 6.26 6.06 8.66
N LEU A 40 6.30 7.24 9.27
CA LEU A 40 6.81 8.46 8.64
C LEU A 40 8.32 8.52 8.73
N HIS A 41 8.98 8.89 7.63
CA HIS A 41 10.41 9.12 7.64
C HIS A 41 10.72 10.45 8.32
N PRO A 42 11.57 10.48 9.36
CA PRO A 42 11.73 11.67 10.22
C PRO A 42 12.37 12.87 9.52
N HIS A 43 13.02 12.65 8.37
CA HIS A 43 13.67 13.70 7.58
C HIS A 43 12.83 14.19 6.39
N LEU A 44 11.62 13.68 6.20
CA LEU A 44 10.75 14.11 5.11
C LEU A 44 9.64 15.03 5.63
N THR A 45 9.34 16.07 4.87
CA THR A 45 8.12 16.84 5.03
C THR A 45 6.89 15.98 4.67
N GLY A 46 5.69 16.44 5.04
CA GLY A 46 4.45 15.76 4.66
C GLY A 46 4.29 15.61 3.15
N TYR A 47 4.67 16.63 2.38
CA TYR A 47 4.61 16.58 0.92
C TYR A 47 5.63 15.59 0.34
N GLU A 48 6.87 15.61 0.81
CA GLU A 48 7.89 14.64 0.37
C GLU A 48 7.52 13.21 0.73
N THR A 49 6.88 12.99 1.88
CA THR A 49 6.36 11.69 2.29
C THR A 49 5.29 11.18 1.32
N LEU A 50 4.33 12.04 0.93
CA LEU A 50 3.32 11.69 -0.08
C LEU A 50 3.97 11.35 -1.44
N GLN A 51 4.95 12.14 -1.87
CA GLN A 51 5.68 11.87 -3.11
C GLN A 51 6.46 10.55 -3.04
N PHE A 52 7.09 10.27 -1.89
CA PHE A 52 7.84 9.03 -1.64
C PHE A 52 6.93 7.81 -1.76
N TYR A 53 5.79 7.79 -1.05
CA TYR A 53 4.84 6.68 -1.13
C TYR A 53 4.19 6.55 -2.51
N ALA A 54 3.87 7.66 -3.19
CA ALA A 54 3.32 7.62 -4.55
C ALA A 54 4.28 6.97 -5.56
N ARG A 55 5.59 7.27 -5.47
CA ARG A 55 6.60 6.64 -6.33
C ARG A 55 6.75 5.15 -6.04
N ILE A 56 6.77 4.75 -4.76
CA ILE A 56 6.82 3.33 -4.36
C ILE A 56 5.61 2.56 -4.90
N ARG A 57 4.43 3.19 -4.91
CA ARG A 57 3.19 2.61 -5.45
C ARG A 57 3.11 2.66 -6.98
N GLY A 58 4.12 3.20 -7.67
CA GLY A 58 4.22 3.20 -9.13
C GLY A 58 3.36 4.25 -9.83
N PHE A 59 2.96 5.32 -9.15
CA PHE A 59 2.24 6.41 -9.79
C PHE A 59 3.13 7.10 -10.86
N PRO A 60 2.57 7.50 -12.02
CA PRO A 60 3.33 8.23 -13.04
C PRO A 60 3.85 9.57 -12.51
N ASP A 61 5.09 9.94 -12.83
CA ASP A 61 5.74 11.13 -12.24
C ASP A 61 4.99 12.44 -12.53
N HIS A 62 4.28 12.53 -13.67
CA HIS A 62 3.43 13.67 -13.99
C HIS A 62 2.21 13.85 -13.05
N THR A 63 1.79 12.79 -12.35
CA THR A 63 0.71 12.84 -11.33
C THR A 63 1.22 13.18 -9.92
N ILE A 64 2.53 13.02 -9.69
CA ILE A 64 3.18 13.21 -8.38
C ILE A 64 3.69 14.65 -8.23
N ARG A 65 4.11 15.27 -9.34
CA ARG A 65 4.59 16.65 -9.34
C ARG A 65 3.43 17.62 -9.12
N ARG A 66 3.68 18.65 -8.32
CA ARG A 66 2.73 19.74 -8.13
C ARG A 66 2.53 20.45 -9.47
N SER A 67 1.30 20.49 -9.96
CA SER A 67 0.89 21.43 -10.99
C SER A 67 1.04 22.83 -10.37
N VAL A 68 1.99 23.61 -10.87
CA VAL A 68 2.17 25.02 -10.50
C VAL A 68 1.50 25.88 -11.55
#